data_AF-A0A1F4C3P0-F1
#
_entry.id   AF-A0A1F4C3P0-F1
#
_cell.length_a   1.000
_cell.length_b   1.000
_cell.length_c   1.000
_cell.angle_alpha   90.00
_cell.angle_beta   90.00
_cell.angle_gamma   90.00
#
_symmetry.space_group_name_H-M   'P 1'
#
loop_
_entity.id
_entity.type
_entity.pdbx_description
1 polymer ?
#
loop_
_entity_poly.entity_id
_entity_poly.type
_entity_poly.pdbx_seq_one_letter_code
_entity_poly.pdbx_strand_id
1 'polypeptide(L)'
;MALESRFHITIYTPCYLMLVWVIFGIDLGNRPITQQWYARLSQAGEQCLRALNPAEQELIRMRLGMGAGIPMGGMTLNQVADVLGLGSFEVTRLEETAVRKLRHPVRSQPLRELLKQGGFIDAES
;
A
#
# COMPACT_ATOMS: atom_id res chain seq x y z
N MET A 1 -53.51 30.40 -33.19
CA MET A 1 -53.66 29.19 -32.36
C MET A 1 -52.25 28.69 -32.08
N ALA A 2 -51.62 29.32 -31.08
CA ALA A 2 -51.31 28.68 -29.81
C ALA A 2 -50.12 27.73 -29.91
N LEU A 3 -48.92 28.21 -29.55
CA LEU A 3 -48.29 27.85 -28.28
C LEU A 3 -46.88 28.44 -28.24
N GLU A 4 -46.72 29.36 -27.30
CA GLU A 4 -45.45 29.77 -26.74
C GLU A 4 -44.72 28.53 -26.23
N SER A 5 -43.56 28.22 -26.78
CA SER A 5 -42.57 27.37 -26.11
C SER A 5 -41.36 28.24 -25.82
N ARG A 6 -41.42 28.85 -24.64
CA ARG A 6 -40.32 29.54 -23.96
C ARG A 6 -39.12 28.60 -23.89
N PHE A 7 -38.18 28.77 -24.81
CA PHE A 7 -36.82 28.27 -24.64
C PHE A 7 -36.19 29.08 -23.50
N HIS A 8 -36.26 28.54 -22.29
CA HIS A 8 -35.52 29.05 -21.15
C HIS A 8 -34.04 28.81 -21.41
N ILE A 9 -33.35 29.89 -21.72
CA ILE A 9 -31.90 30.03 -21.68
C ILE A 9 -31.48 29.74 -20.23
N THR A 10 -30.96 28.54 -19.97
CA THR A 10 -30.17 28.23 -18.77
C THR A 10 -28.69 28.18 -19.16
N ILE A 11 -28.19 29.34 -19.56
CA ILE A 11 -26.77 29.69 -19.46
C ILE A 11 -26.65 30.31 -18.06
N TYR A 12 -25.59 29.99 -17.31
CA TYR A 12 -25.30 30.37 -15.92
C TYR A 12 -25.75 29.39 -14.83
N THR A 13 -25.11 28.22 -14.75
CA THR A 13 -24.78 27.68 -13.42
C THR A 13 -23.39 27.00 -13.37
N PRO A 14 -22.28 27.73 -13.52
CA PRO A 14 -20.96 27.24 -13.11
C PRO A 14 -20.42 27.89 -11.81
N CYS A 15 -21.20 28.72 -11.10
CA CYS A 15 -20.68 29.44 -9.92
C CYS A 15 -21.12 28.88 -8.55
N TYR A 16 -22.32 28.28 -8.44
CA TYR A 16 -22.80 27.76 -7.15
C TYR A 16 -22.03 26.51 -6.69
N LEU A 17 -21.56 25.69 -7.63
CA LEU A 17 -20.69 24.56 -7.34
C LEU A 17 -19.31 25.02 -6.83
N MET A 18 -18.72 26.11 -7.33
CA MET A 18 -17.44 26.59 -6.77
C MET A 18 -17.55 27.05 -5.32
N LEU A 19 -18.68 27.64 -4.92
CA LEU A 19 -18.89 28.09 -3.55
C LEU A 19 -19.16 26.94 -2.57
N VAL A 20 -19.87 25.89 -3.00
CA VAL A 20 -20.03 24.67 -2.18
C VAL A 20 -18.68 24.00 -1.91
N TRP A 21 -17.74 24.05 -2.85
CA TRP A 21 -16.39 23.50 -2.66
C TRP A 21 -15.55 24.28 -1.65
N VAL A 22 -15.66 25.61 -1.61
CA VAL A 22 -14.90 26.45 -0.66
C VAL A 22 -15.54 26.45 0.75
N ILE A 23 -16.87 26.37 0.84
CA ILE A 23 -17.59 26.47 2.12
C ILE A 23 -17.57 25.13 2.88
N PHE A 24 -17.61 23.99 2.20
CA PHE A 24 -17.66 22.69 2.89
C PHE A 24 -16.30 22.11 3.31
N GLY A 25 -15.18 22.77 2.98
CA GLY A 25 -13.85 22.36 3.47
C GLY A 25 -13.56 20.87 3.25
N ILE A 26 -14.01 20.31 2.13
CA ILE A 26 -13.77 18.90 1.80
C ILE A 26 -12.33 18.82 1.33
N ASP A 27 -11.44 18.53 2.27
CA ASP A 27 -10.09 18.04 2.01
C ASP A 27 -10.24 16.70 1.26
N LEU A 28 -10.24 16.75 -0.07
CA LEU A 28 -10.21 15.56 -0.93
C LEU A 28 -8.83 14.90 -0.83
N GLY A 29 -8.60 14.28 0.33
CA GLY A 29 -7.92 13.00 0.42
C GLY A 29 -6.46 12.98 0.01
N ASN A 30 -5.72 14.09 0.15
CA ASN A 30 -4.27 14.01 0.17
C ASN A 30 -3.77 14.30 1.59
N ARG A 31 -4.04 13.36 2.51
CA ARG A 31 -3.10 13.19 3.63
C ARG A 31 -1.78 12.90 2.93
N PRO A 32 -0.76 13.77 2.98
CA PRO A 32 0.53 13.37 2.45
C PRO A 32 0.88 12.16 3.29
N ILE A 33 0.88 10.96 2.70
CA ILE A 33 1.71 9.92 3.25
C ILE A 33 3.09 10.53 3.15
N THR A 34 3.51 11.17 4.24
CA THR A 34 4.68 12.02 4.25
C THR A 34 5.82 11.11 3.81
N GLN A 35 6.79 11.63 3.06
CA GLN A 35 7.99 10.86 2.74
C GLN A 35 8.60 10.25 4.02
N GLN A 36 8.42 10.96 5.15
CA GLN A 36 8.73 10.48 6.49
C GLN A 36 7.95 9.21 6.90
N TRP A 37 6.64 9.15 6.65
CA TRP A 37 5.83 7.94 6.91
C TRP A 37 6.31 6.74 6.09
N TYR A 38 6.51 6.93 4.78
CA TYR A 38 7.05 5.88 3.92
C TYR A 38 8.42 5.41 4.40
N ALA A 39 9.30 6.33 4.80
CA ALA A 39 10.60 6.00 5.36
C ALA A 39 10.48 5.18 6.66
N ARG A 40 9.58 5.55 7.57
CA ARG A 40 9.33 4.78 8.79
C ARG A 40 8.73 3.39 8.51
N LEU A 41 7.80 3.29 7.55
CA LEU A 41 7.22 2.01 7.13
C LEU A 41 8.28 1.09 6.55
N SER A 42 9.13 1.61 5.66
CA SER A 42 10.26 0.87 5.08
C SER A 42 11.24 0.40 6.17
N GLN A 43 11.58 1.27 7.13
CA GLN A 43 12.44 0.91 8.26
C GLN A 43 11.83 -0.18 9.14
N ALA A 44 10.54 -0.07 9.48
CA ALA A 44 9.84 -1.09 10.27
C ALA A 44 9.76 -2.43 9.53
N GLY A 45 9.51 -2.39 8.21
CA GLY A 45 9.57 -3.56 7.34
C GLY A 45 10.95 -4.23 7.34
N GLU A 46 12.00 -3.46 7.14
CA GLU A 46 13.39 -3.95 7.18
C GLU A 46 13.76 -4.54 8.55
N GLN A 47 13.29 -3.95 9.65
CA GLN A 47 13.49 -4.52 11.00
C GLN A 47 12.83 -5.89 11.16
N CYS A 48 11.59 -6.05 10.66
CA CYS A 48 10.91 -7.35 10.64
C CYS A 48 11.68 -8.38 9.79
N LEU A 49 12.20 -7.95 8.63
CA LEU A 49 12.94 -8.83 7.73
C LEU A 49 14.27 -9.30 8.32
N ARG A 50 14.98 -8.48 9.11
CA ARG A 50 16.25 -8.87 9.76
C ARG A 50 16.16 -10.13 10.63
N ALA A 51 14.98 -10.46 11.14
CA ALA A 51 14.76 -11.67 11.94
C ALA A 51 14.61 -12.96 11.10
N LEU A 52 14.52 -12.84 9.77
CA LEU A 52 14.43 -13.96 8.83
C LEU A 52 15.80 -14.43 8.37
N ASN A 53 15.86 -15.62 7.77
CA ASN A 53 17.08 -16.13 7.13
C ASN A 53 17.40 -15.28 5.87
N PRO A 54 18.65 -15.09 5.44
CA PRO A 54 18.96 -14.22 4.30
C PRO A 54 18.25 -14.63 2.99
N ALA A 55 18.08 -15.94 2.75
CA ALA A 55 17.31 -16.43 1.61
C ALA A 55 15.81 -16.07 1.69
N GLU A 56 15.23 -16.09 2.91
CA GLU A 56 13.83 -15.70 3.14
C GLU A 56 13.65 -14.18 2.98
N GLN A 57 14.64 -13.39 3.42
CA GLN A 57 14.64 -11.92 3.26
C GLN A 57 14.64 -11.54 1.78
N GLU A 58 15.54 -12.14 1.00
CA GLU A 58 15.70 -11.83 -0.42
C GLU A 58 14.46 -12.25 -1.21
N LEU A 59 13.92 -13.43 -0.93
CA LEU A 59 12.65 -13.89 -1.48
C LEU A 59 11.52 -12.88 -1.24
N ILE A 60 11.33 -12.43 0.00
CA ILE A 60 10.27 -11.48 0.35
C ILE A 60 10.51 -10.10 -0.30
N ARG A 61 11.76 -9.64 -0.38
CA ARG A 61 12.13 -8.40 -1.09
C ARG A 61 11.76 -8.45 -2.57
N MET A 62 12.13 -9.53 -3.25
CA MET A 62 11.78 -9.74 -4.66
C MET A 62 10.27 -9.81 -4.90
N ARG A 63 9.53 -10.52 -4.03
CA ARG A 63 8.08 -10.64 -4.14
C ARG A 63 7.34 -9.33 -3.84
N LEU A 64 7.87 -8.48 -2.96
CA LEU A 64 7.26 -7.21 -2.58
C LEU A 64 7.78 -6.01 -3.40
N GLY A 65 8.70 -6.22 -4.35
CA GLY A 65 9.25 -5.11 -5.13
C GLY A 65 10.20 -4.20 -4.34
N MET A 66 10.75 -4.68 -3.23
CA MET A 66 11.60 -3.89 -2.34
C MET A 66 13.08 -4.10 -2.65
N GLY A 67 13.69 -3.16 -3.36
CA GLY A 67 15.13 -3.16 -3.63
C GLY A 67 15.47 -2.55 -4.99
N ALA A 68 16.75 -2.25 -5.22
CA ALA A 68 17.21 -1.71 -6.48
C ALA A 68 17.17 -2.79 -7.57
N GLY A 69 16.50 -2.49 -8.70
CA GLY A 69 16.42 -3.40 -9.85
C GLY A 69 15.26 -4.40 -9.82
N ILE A 70 14.42 -4.37 -8.78
CA ILE A 70 13.21 -5.21 -8.71
C ILE A 70 12.03 -4.40 -9.27
N PRO A 71 11.17 -4.99 -10.13
CA PRO A 71 9.97 -4.31 -10.61
C PRO A 71 9.04 -3.94 -9.45
N MET A 72 8.42 -2.75 -9.51
CA MET A 72 7.50 -2.26 -8.45
C MET A 72 6.31 -3.18 -8.20
N GLY A 73 5.94 -4.04 -9.15
CA GLY A 73 4.87 -5.04 -9.00
C GLY A 73 5.29 -6.34 -8.31
N GLY A 74 6.57 -6.48 -7.93
CA GLY A 74 7.14 -7.73 -7.43
C GLY A 74 7.36 -8.78 -8.52
N MET A 75 8.20 -9.78 -8.20
CA MET A 75 8.45 -10.93 -9.08
C MET A 75 7.50 -12.08 -8.78
N THR A 76 7.17 -12.86 -9.81
CA THR A 76 6.37 -14.10 -9.66
C THR A 76 7.21 -15.22 -9.04
N LEU A 77 6.57 -16.25 -8.47
CA LEU A 77 7.27 -17.41 -7.87
C LEU A 77 8.27 -18.06 -8.83
N ASN A 78 7.91 -18.19 -10.11
CA ASN A 78 8.79 -18.79 -11.13
C ASN A 78 9.99 -17.89 -11.43
N GLN A 79 9.78 -16.58 -11.56
CA GLN A 79 10.89 -15.64 -11.77
C GLN A 79 11.84 -15.62 -10.57
N VAL A 80 11.29 -15.67 -9.35
CA VAL A 80 12.10 -15.75 -8.13
C VAL A 80 12.87 -17.08 -8.06
N ALA A 81 12.25 -18.18 -8.49
CA ALA A 81 12.90 -19.49 -8.59
C ALA A 81 14.12 -19.45 -9.53
N ASP A 82 13.96 -18.84 -10.70
CA ASP A 82 15.03 -18.67 -11.68
C ASP A 82 16.18 -17.80 -11.13
N VAL A 83 15.86 -16.70 -10.45
CA VAL A 83 16.86 -15.79 -9.85
C VAL A 83 17.62 -16.45 -8.71
N LEU A 84 16.94 -17.24 -7.88
CA LEU A 84 17.55 -17.94 -6.74
C LEU A 84 18.21 -19.27 -7.13
N GLY A 85 18.00 -19.77 -8.35
CA GLY A 85 18.43 -21.11 -8.77
C GLY A 85 17.78 -22.24 -7.98
N LEU A 86 16.58 -22.02 -7.44
CA LEU A 86 15.82 -22.97 -6.62
C LEU A 86 14.60 -23.49 -7.40
N GLY A 87 14.04 -24.63 -6.98
CA GLY A 87 12.76 -25.10 -7.53
C GLY A 87 11.56 -24.28 -7.04
N SER A 88 10.49 -24.15 -7.84
CA SER A 88 9.26 -23.43 -7.44
C SER A 88 8.63 -23.94 -6.14
N PHE A 89 8.75 -25.24 -5.85
CA PHE A 89 8.30 -25.83 -4.59
C PHE A 89 9.13 -25.35 -3.40
N GLU A 90 10.46 -25.26 -3.55
CA GLU A 90 11.35 -24.78 -2.50
C GLU A 90 11.12 -23.30 -2.20
N VAL A 91 10.91 -22.50 -3.24
CA VAL A 91 10.53 -21.08 -3.15
C VAL A 91 9.20 -20.92 -2.40
N THR A 92 8.19 -21.73 -2.75
CA THR A 92 6.90 -21.74 -2.04
C THR A 92 7.07 -22.11 -0.57
N ARG A 93 7.85 -23.14 -0.27
CA ARG A 93 8.13 -23.59 1.11
C ARG A 93 8.89 -22.53 1.92
N LEU A 94 9.85 -21.84 1.29
CA LEU A 94 10.56 -20.71 1.89
C LEU A 94 9.59 -19.58 2.20
N GLU A 95 8.67 -19.27 1.29
CA GLU A 95 7.65 -18.24 1.51
C GLU A 95 6.72 -18.59 2.67
N GLU A 96 6.19 -19.82 2.71
CA GLU A 96 5.35 -20.27 3.81
C GLU A 96 6.07 -20.16 5.15
N THR A 97 7.35 -20.54 5.18
CA THR A 97 8.19 -20.44 6.37
C THR A 97 8.40 -18.98 6.78
N ALA A 98 8.69 -18.10 5.81
CA ALA A 98 8.89 -16.66 6.04
C ALA A 98 7.60 -16.00 6.54
N VAL A 99 6.47 -16.22 5.88
CA VAL A 99 5.15 -15.69 6.26
C VAL A 99 4.75 -16.18 7.65
N ARG A 100 4.95 -17.48 7.96
CA ARG A 100 4.69 -18.02 9.30
C ARG A 100 5.52 -17.30 10.37
N LYS A 101 6.81 -17.05 10.09
CA LYS A 101 7.70 -16.31 11.00
C LYS A 101 7.26 -14.85 11.17
N LEU A 102 6.84 -14.18 10.09
CA LEU A 102 6.36 -12.80 10.11
C LEU A 102 5.02 -12.65 10.84
N ARG A 103 4.14 -13.65 10.78
CA ARG A 103 2.85 -13.66 11.51
C ARG A 103 3.00 -13.73 13.03
N HIS A 104 4.19 -14.03 13.55
CA HIS A 104 4.41 -14.09 14.99
C HIS A 104 4.22 -12.69 15.63
N PRO A 105 3.44 -12.55 16.72
CA PRO A 105 3.06 -11.25 17.26
C PRO A 105 4.25 -10.40 17.69
N VAL A 106 5.27 -11.00 18.30
CA VAL A 106 6.48 -10.30 18.73
C VAL A 106 7.32 -9.81 17.53
N ARG A 107 7.35 -10.56 16.43
CA ARG A 107 8.18 -10.22 15.26
C ARG A 107 7.52 -9.18 14.37
N SER A 108 6.20 -9.20 14.28
CA SER A 108 5.40 -8.19 13.57
C SER A 108 5.10 -6.94 14.40
N GLN A 109 5.49 -6.90 15.67
CA GLN A 109 5.23 -5.79 16.58
C GLN A 109 5.61 -4.41 16.01
N PRO A 110 6.83 -4.16 15.48
CA PRO A 110 7.19 -2.82 15.00
C PRO A 110 6.33 -2.38 13.81
N LEU A 111 5.97 -3.31 12.93
CA LEU A 111 5.08 -3.03 11.81
C LEU A 111 3.64 -2.77 12.27
N ARG A 112 3.14 -3.56 13.23
CA ARG A 112 1.81 -3.39 13.82
C ARG A 112 1.68 -2.06 14.56
N GLU A 113 2.69 -1.68 15.33
CA GLU A 113 2.71 -0.43 16.08
C GLU A 113 2.65 0.78 15.13
N LEU A 114 3.43 0.74 14.04
CA LEU A 114 3.38 1.77 13.02
C LEU A 114 2.02 1.82 12.32
N LEU A 115 1.42 0.68 11.97
CA LEU A 115 0.09 0.66 11.37
C LEU A 115 -1.01 1.16 12.33
N LYS A 116 -0.88 0.90 13.65
CA LYS A 116 -1.75 1.47 14.69
C LYS A 116 -1.58 3.00 14.77
N GLN A 117 -0.36 3.52 14.76
CA GLN A 117 -0.10 4.97 14.74
C GLN A 117 -0.69 5.66 13.50
N GLY A 118 -0.74 4.96 12.37
CA GLY A 118 -1.33 5.46 11.13
C GLY A 118 -2.86 5.36 11.10
N GLY A 119 -3.49 4.78 12.12
CA GLY A 119 -4.92 4.54 12.18
C GLY A 119 -5.42 3.49 11.18
N PHE A 120 -4.54 2.60 10.71
CA PHE A 120 -4.91 1.53 9.76
C PHE A 120 -5.39 0.25 10.46
N ILE A 121 -5.09 0.10 11.75
CA ILE A 121 -5.49 -1.05 12.57
C ILE A 121 -6.05 -0.53 13.89
N ASP A 122 -7.23 -1.01 14.27
CA ASP A 122 -7.84 -0.68 15.56
C ASP A 122 -7.04 -1.31 16.71
N ALA A 123 -6.97 -0.61 17.85
CA ALA A 123 -6.13 -1.03 18.98
C ALA A 123 -6.55 -2.38 19.59
N GLU A 124 -7.80 -2.79 19.38
CA GLU A 124 -8.43 -4.02 19.89
C GLU A 124 -8.34 -5.18 18.90
N SER A 125 -7.18 -5.85 18.85
CA SER A 125 -7.03 -7.21 18.26
C SER A 125 -5.73 -7.85 18.72
#